data_AF-D6X5D1-F1
#
_entry.id   AF-D6X5D1-F1
#
_cell.length_a   1.000
_cell.length_b   1.000
_cell.length_c   1.000
_cell.angle_alpha   90.00
_cell.angle_beta   90.00
_cell.angle_gamma   90.00
#
_symmetry.space_group_name_H-M   'P 1'
#
loop_
_entity.id
_entity.type
_entity.pdbx_description
1 polymer ?
#
loop_
_entity_poly.entity_id
_entity_poly.type
_entity_poly.pdbx_seq_one_letter_code
_entity_poly.pdbx_strand_id
1 'polypeptide(L)'
;MLSSDGLATGTSRELTREDSEHLAAVASGFHSLAKGVGRHFDAGQVRQTVVELDEAFLFVTAAGDGSCLAVFADADSDVGQVAYEMTLMVKRVGAHLVTAPRTGQAAGG
;
A
#
# COMPACT_ATOMS: atom_id res chain seq x y z
N MET A 1 6.31 1.59 -2.64
CA MET A 1 6.11 0.35 -1.88
C MET A 1 6.36 0.61 -0.41
N LEU A 2 5.51 0.05 0.44
CA LEU A 2 5.45 0.37 1.86
C LEU A 2 5.30 -0.91 2.69
N SER A 3 6.05 -1.00 3.78
CA SER A 3 5.88 -2.04 4.80
C SER A 3 4.74 -1.68 5.77
N SER A 4 4.23 -2.66 6.54
CA SER A 4 3.10 -2.53 7.48
C SER A 4 3.29 -1.49 8.57
N ASP A 5 4.55 -1.14 8.83
CA ASP A 5 4.98 -0.14 9.80
C ASP A 5 5.05 1.27 9.19
N GLY A 6 4.66 1.45 7.92
CA GLY A 6 4.67 2.75 7.26
C GLY A 6 6.06 3.17 6.78
N LEU A 7 6.98 2.22 6.55
CA LEU A 7 8.30 2.52 5.98
C LEU A 7 8.31 2.32 4.46
N ALA A 8 8.85 3.30 3.74
CA ALA A 8 9.05 3.23 2.29
C ALA A 8 10.12 2.20 1.93
N THR A 9 9.70 1.10 1.29
CA THR A 9 10.54 0.00 0.82
C THR A 9 10.90 0.09 -0.67
N GLY A 10 10.33 1.07 -1.40
CA GLY A 10 10.73 1.40 -2.77
C GLY A 10 9.97 2.61 -3.30
N THR A 11 10.67 3.57 -3.91
CA THR A 11 10.12 4.85 -4.38
C THR A 11 10.46 5.07 -5.86
N SER A 12 9.60 5.81 -6.57
CA SER A 12 9.97 6.36 -7.88
C SER A 12 11.09 7.40 -7.69
N ARG A 13 12.01 7.50 -8.65
CA ARG A 13 13.22 8.36 -8.56
C ARG A 13 12.93 9.85 -8.35
N GLU A 14 11.70 10.28 -8.55
CA GLU A 14 11.25 11.67 -8.54
C GLU A 14 10.70 12.13 -7.17
N LEU A 15 10.49 11.21 -6.21
CA LEU A 15 10.00 11.55 -4.88
C LEU A 15 11.16 11.81 -3.92
N THR A 16 11.06 12.92 -3.17
CA THR A 16 11.99 13.15 -2.05
C THR A 16 11.77 12.09 -0.96
N ARG A 17 12.78 11.90 -0.10
CA ARG A 17 12.68 10.98 1.04
C ARG A 17 11.55 11.37 2.00
N GLU A 18 11.38 12.67 2.22
CA GLU A 18 10.35 13.24 3.08
C GLU A 18 8.94 12.99 2.54
N ASP A 19 8.72 13.28 1.25
CA ASP A 19 7.42 13.01 0.60
C ASP A 19 7.09 11.52 0.61
N SER A 20 8.10 10.67 0.48
CA SER A 20 7.95 9.22 0.53
C SER A 20 7.52 8.72 1.91
N GLU A 21 8.11 9.26 2.98
CA GLU A 21 7.72 8.95 4.37
C GLU A 21 6.33 9.51 4.69
N HIS A 22 5.99 10.69 4.18
CA HIS A 22 4.65 11.26 4.35
C HIS A 22 3.58 10.42 3.66
N LEU A 23 3.81 10.07 2.38
CA LEU A 23 2.91 9.22 1.61
C LEU A 23 2.75 7.84 2.26
N ALA A 24 3.81 7.32 2.87
CA ALA A 24 3.80 6.08 3.63
C ALA A 24 2.86 6.12 4.83
N ALA A 25 2.98 7.16 5.64
CA ALA A 25 2.14 7.39 6.81
C ALA A 25 0.66 7.50 6.39
N VAL A 26 0.37 8.34 5.38
CA VAL A 26 -0.98 8.55 4.85
C VAL A 26 -1.59 7.23 4.34
N ALA A 27 -0.86 6.47 3.54
CA ALA A 27 -1.32 5.19 3.01
C ALA A 27 -1.62 4.15 4.10
N SER A 28 -0.76 4.06 5.13
CA SER A 28 -0.98 3.17 6.27
C SER A 28 -2.25 3.51 7.07
N GLY A 29 -2.54 4.81 7.21
CA GLY A 29 -3.76 5.32 7.84
C GLY A 29 -5.01 4.91 7.05
N PHE A 30 -5.03 5.16 5.75
CA PHE A 30 -6.13 4.76 4.87
C PHE A 30 -6.39 3.25 4.90
N HIS A 31 -5.33 2.44 4.84
CA HIS A 31 -5.46 0.98 4.90
C HIS A 31 -6.07 0.51 6.22
N SER A 32 -5.66 1.12 7.34
CA SER A 32 -6.18 0.79 8.67
C SER A 32 -7.65 1.15 8.83
N LEU A 33 -8.06 2.33 8.34
CA LEU A 33 -9.45 2.77 8.32
C LEU A 33 -10.31 1.85 7.46
N ALA A 34 -9.87 1.55 6.24
CA ALA A 34 -10.59 0.66 5.32
C ALA A 34 -10.76 -0.75 5.91
N LYS A 35 -9.73 -1.29 6.58
CA LYS A 35 -9.82 -2.57 7.31
C LYS A 35 -10.82 -2.49 8.46
N GLY A 36 -10.90 -1.35 9.14
CA GLY A 36 -11.91 -1.08 10.16
C GLY A 36 -13.33 -1.19 9.60
N VAL A 37 -13.58 -0.54 8.46
CA VAL A 37 -14.86 -0.60 7.74
C VAL A 37 -15.21 -2.04 7.35
N GLY A 38 -14.28 -2.75 6.71
CA GLY A 38 -14.50 -4.14 6.28
C GLY A 38 -14.89 -5.07 7.44
N ARG A 39 -14.25 -4.91 8.61
CA ARG A 39 -14.60 -5.67 9.82
C ARG A 39 -15.89 -5.21 10.48
N HIS A 40 -16.16 -3.90 10.52
CA HIS A 40 -17.33 -3.35 11.21
C HIS A 40 -18.64 -3.69 10.50
N PHE A 41 -18.61 -3.73 9.16
CA PHE A 41 -19.77 -4.01 8.33
C PHE A 41 -19.81 -5.43 7.76
N ASP A 42 -18.92 -6.32 8.21
CA ASP A 42 -18.76 -7.69 7.69
C ASP A 42 -18.65 -7.75 6.15
N ALA A 43 -18.02 -6.74 5.55
CA ALA A 43 -17.94 -6.53 4.09
C ALA A 43 -16.69 -7.18 3.46
N GLY A 44 -15.96 -8.00 4.21
CA GLY A 44 -14.78 -8.73 3.74
C GLY A 44 -13.50 -7.88 3.71
N GLN A 45 -12.54 -8.31 2.88
CA GLN A 45 -11.20 -7.71 2.81
C GLN A 45 -11.17 -6.48 1.90
N VAL A 46 -10.38 -5.48 2.30
CA VAL A 46 -10.13 -4.29 1.49
C VAL A 46 -9.35 -4.67 0.24
N ARG A 47 -9.90 -4.34 -0.93
CA ARG A 47 -9.22 -4.53 -2.20
C ARG A 47 -8.33 -3.34 -2.54
N GLN A 48 -8.88 -2.14 -2.41
CA GLN A 48 -8.22 -0.89 -2.76
C GLN A 48 -8.94 0.29 -2.12
N THR A 49 -8.18 1.32 -1.73
CA THR A 49 -8.67 2.65 -1.40
C THR A 49 -8.27 3.60 -2.53
N VAL A 50 -9.20 4.46 -2.96
CA VAL A 50 -8.95 5.50 -3.95
C VAL A 50 -9.38 6.83 -3.34
N VAL A 51 -8.49 7.82 -3.41
CA VAL A 51 -8.76 9.19 -3.01
C VAL A 51 -8.61 10.06 -4.24
N GLU A 52 -9.68 10.76 -4.59
CA GLU A 52 -9.71 11.74 -5.67
C GLU A 52 -9.51 13.12 -5.08
N LEU A 53 -8.53 13.84 -5.61
CA LEU A 53 -8.22 15.24 -5.31
C LEU A 53 -8.41 16.06 -6.59
N ASP A 54 -8.54 17.38 -6.44
CA ASP A 54 -8.80 18.28 -7.58
C ASP A 54 -7.81 18.13 -8.74
N GLU A 55 -6.54 17.81 -8.43
CA GLU A 55 -5.46 17.69 -9.43
C GLU A 55 -4.74 16.34 -9.37
N ALA A 56 -5.21 15.39 -8.56
CA ALA A 56 -4.50 14.12 -8.37
C ALA A 56 -5.39 12.98 -7.88
N PHE A 57 -4.87 11.76 -8.02
CA PHE A 57 -5.42 10.55 -7.43
C PHE A 57 -4.38 9.87 -6.55
N LEU A 58 -4.82 9.39 -5.39
CA LEU A 58 -4.05 8.49 -4.54
C LEU A 58 -4.72 7.12 -4.51
N PHE A 59 -3.97 6.10 -4.92
CA PHE A 59 -4.38 4.71 -4.85
C PHE A 59 -3.59 3.99 -3.76
N VAL A 60 -4.28 3.28 -2.87
CA VAL A 60 -3.67 2.45 -1.82
C VAL A 60 -4.23 1.04 -1.92
N THR A 61 -3.37 0.04 -2.10
CA THR A 61 -3.79 -1.38 -2.15
C THR A 61 -2.91 -2.26 -1.28
N ALA A 62 -3.47 -3.38 -0.83
CA ALA A 62 -2.72 -4.39 -0.08
C ALA A 62 -1.69 -5.07 -1.00
N ALA A 63 -0.45 -5.19 -0.54
CA ALA A 63 0.66 -5.76 -1.31
C ALA A 63 1.21 -7.06 -0.70
N GLY A 64 0.39 -7.78 0.08
CA GLY A 64 0.78 -8.98 0.85
C GLY A 64 0.51 -8.80 2.34
N ASP A 65 0.90 -9.80 3.14
CA ASP A 65 0.72 -9.77 4.59
C ASP A 65 1.57 -8.67 5.21
N GLY A 66 0.89 -7.61 5.64
CA GLY A 66 1.55 -6.47 6.26
C GLY A 66 2.32 -5.59 5.28
N SER A 67 1.86 -5.41 4.04
CA SER A 67 2.42 -4.36 3.18
C SER A 67 1.34 -3.69 2.36
N CYS A 68 1.63 -2.48 1.89
CA CYS A 68 0.77 -1.75 0.97
C CYS A 68 1.56 -1.08 -0.15
N LEU A 69 0.90 -0.90 -1.29
CA LEU A 69 1.39 -0.11 -2.40
C LEU A 69 0.56 1.16 -2.47
N ALA A 70 1.24 2.31 -2.37
CA ALA A 70 0.67 3.62 -2.62
C ALA A 70 1.18 4.15 -3.96
N VAL A 71 0.27 4.69 -4.78
CA VAL A 71 0.58 5.36 -6.04
C VAL A 71 -0.14 6.70 -6.05
N PHE A 72 0.62 7.76 -6.32
CA PHE A 72 0.11 9.11 -6.52
C PHE A 72 0.23 9.44 -8.02
N ALA A 73 -0.85 9.90 -8.63
CA ALA A 73 -0.93 10.19 -10.05
C ALA A 73 -1.65 11.52 -10.28
N ASP A 74 -1.23 12.29 -11.28
CA ASP A 74 -1.92 13.53 -11.65
C ASP A 74 -3.32 13.24 -12.20
N ALA A 75 -4.24 14.20 -12.09
CA ALA A 75 -5.62 14.07 -12.57
C ALA A 75 -5.74 13.77 -14.07
N ASP A 76 -4.76 14.19 -14.87
CA ASP A 76 -4.68 13.93 -16.31
C ASP A 76 -4.20 12.50 -16.65
N SER A 77 -3.84 11.70 -15.65
CA SER A 77 -3.37 10.32 -15.84
C SER A 77 -4.51 9.37 -16.20
N ASP A 78 -4.23 8.38 -17.06
CA ASP A 78 -5.18 7.28 -17.31
C ASP A 78 -5.28 6.38 -16.06
N VAL A 79 -6.33 6.63 -15.26
CA VAL A 79 -6.64 5.88 -14.03
C VAL A 79 -6.78 4.37 -14.30
N GLY A 80 -7.29 3.98 -15.46
CA GLY A 80 -7.41 2.58 -15.86
C GLY A 80 -6.04 1.93 -16.05
N GLN A 81 -5.12 2.63 -16.70
CA GLN A 81 -3.73 2.19 -16.87
C GLN A 81 -2.99 2.13 -15.53
N VAL A 82 -3.16 3.13 -14.67
CA VAL A 82 -2.58 3.15 -13.32
C VAL A 82 -3.03 1.93 -12.52
N ALA A 83 -4.34 1.66 -12.47
CA ALA A 83 -4.88 0.51 -11.77
C ALA A 83 -4.40 -0.84 -12.35
N TYR A 84 -4.25 -0.93 -13.67
CA TYR A 84 -3.73 -2.12 -14.34
C TYR A 84 -2.27 -2.39 -13.95
N GLU A 85 -1.40 -1.38 -14.06
CA GLU A 85 0.02 -1.52 -13.69
C GLU A 85 0.20 -1.78 -12.20
N MET A 86 -0.62 -1.16 -11.34
CA MET A 86 -0.65 -1.46 -9.90
C MET A 86 -0.99 -2.92 -9.63
N THR A 87 -1.99 -3.47 -10.32
CA THR A 87 -2.37 -4.88 -10.20
C THR A 87 -1.23 -5.80 -10.60
N LEU A 88 -0.52 -5.49 -11.69
CA LEU A 88 0.65 -6.25 -12.11
C LEU A 88 1.80 -6.13 -11.10
N MET A 89 2.03 -4.93 -10.55
CA MET A 89 3.05 -4.69 -9.54
C MET A 89 2.78 -5.47 -8.26
N VAL A 90 1.55 -5.45 -7.74
CA VAL A 90 1.15 -6.23 -6.56
C VAL A 90 1.31 -7.73 -6.80
N LYS A 91 0.99 -8.24 -7.99
CA LYS A 91 1.22 -9.66 -8.33
C LYS A 91 2.70 -10.02 -8.33
N ARG A 92 3.55 -9.18 -8.93
CA ARG A 92 5.01 -9.37 -8.95
C ARG A 92 5.59 -9.32 -7.53
N VAL A 93 5.18 -8.33 -6.75
CA VAL A 93 5.61 -8.12 -5.37
C VAL A 93 5.14 -9.24 -4.46
N GLY A 94 3.89 -9.70 -4.58
CA GLY A 94 3.36 -10.82 -3.81
C GLY A 94 4.13 -12.12 -4.04
N ALA A 95 4.71 -12.31 -5.23
CA ALA A 95 5.62 -13.44 -5.51
C ALA A 95 7.01 -13.30 -4.84
N HIS A 96 7.44 -12.08 -4.49
CA HIS A 96 8.75 -11.79 -3.88
C HIS A 96 8.67 -11.49 -2.37
N LEU A 97 7.48 -11.14 -1.85
CA LEU A 97 7.22 -10.88 -0.43
C LEU A 97 6.73 -12.10 0.35
N VAL A 98 6.79 -13.30 -0.24
CA VAL A 98 6.74 -14.58 0.51
C VAL A 98 8.06 -14.74 1.29
N THR A 99 8.39 -13.76 2.12
CA THR A 99 9.36 -13.91 3.20
C THR A 99 8.59 -14.58 4.32
N ALA A 100 8.98 -15.80 4.66
CA ALA A 100 8.37 -16.55 5.76
C ALA A 100 8.30 -15.66 7.02
N PRO A 101 7.20 -15.70 7.79
CA PRO A 101 7.14 -15.01 9.06
C PRO A 101 8.37 -15.40 9.88
N ARG A 102 9.10 -14.43 10.43
CA ARG A 102 10.10 -14.74 11.45
C ARG A 102 9.34 -15.40 12.59
N THR A 103 9.37 -16.74 12.64
CA THR A 103 9.04 -17.49 13.85
C THR A 103 9.93 -16.93 14.94
N GLY A 104 9.32 -16.23 15.89
CA GLY A 104 10.01 -15.62 16.99
C GLY A 104 10.95 -16.63 17.61
N GLN A 105 12.23 -16.28 17.67
CA GLN A 105 13.15 -16.96 18.56
C GLN A 105 12.69 -16.62 19.98
N ALA A 106 11.81 -17.47 20.51
CA ALA A 106 11.42 -17.46 21.90
C ALA A 106 12.69 -17.69 22.74
N ALA A 107 12.93 -16.76 23.64
CA ALA A 107 14.01 -16.79 24.59
C ALA A 107 13.90 -17.97 25.57
N GLY A 108 15.05 -18.47 26.03
CA GLY A 108 15.20 -19.07 27.36
C GLY A 108 15.94 -20.40 27.42
N GLY A 109 17.13 -20.40 28.05
CA GLY A 109 17.88 -21.59 28.45
C GLY A 109 19.38 -21.37 28.47
#